data_AF-A0AAE0JY39-F1
#
_entry.id   AF-A0AAE0JY39-F1
#
_cell.length_a   1.000
_cell.length_b   1.000
_cell.length_c   1.000
_cell.angle_alpha   90.00
_cell.angle_beta   90.00
_cell.angle_gamma   90.00
#
_symmetry.space_group_name_H-M   'P 1'
#
loop_
_entity.id
_entity.type
_entity.pdbx_description
1 polymer ?
#
loop_
_entity_poly.entity_id
_entity_poly.type
_entity_poly.pdbx_seq_one_letter_code
_entity_poly.pdbx_strand_id
1 'polypeptide(L)'
;MPTSVDSSRPIMVPSTRTSVRYSTYSMAPTVLTTDSAKAEIQDIEKGLDRMENKALADQRVSLTEEKILNMSKLALGAKLERALDRRMTSQDAVMRKRKPSVVNEKK
;
A
#
# COMPACT_ATOMS: atom_id res chain seq x y z
N MET A 1 -17.56 -37.00 -23.10
CA MET A 1 -16.69 -35.80 -23.21
C MET A 1 -16.55 -35.45 -24.68
N PRO A 2 -16.80 -34.20 -25.11
CA PRO A 2 -16.65 -33.81 -26.51
C PRO A 2 -15.19 -33.91 -26.95
N THR A 3 -14.97 -34.32 -28.20
CA THR A 3 -13.64 -34.36 -28.81
C THR A 3 -13.25 -32.98 -29.34
N SER A 4 -12.00 -32.59 -29.15
CA SER A 4 -11.48 -31.28 -29.55
C SER A 4 -11.12 -31.32 -31.03
N VAL A 5 -11.99 -30.78 -31.89
CA VAL A 5 -11.76 -30.75 -33.35
C VAL A 5 -10.48 -30.00 -33.76
N ASP A 6 -10.07 -29.00 -32.97
CA ASP A 6 -8.84 -28.23 -33.20
C ASP A 6 -7.55 -28.99 -32.81
N SER A 7 -7.67 -30.15 -32.16
CA SER A 7 -6.52 -30.95 -31.70
C SER A 7 -6.05 -32.00 -32.72
N SER A 8 -6.44 -31.87 -33.98
CA SER A 8 -5.96 -32.76 -35.04
C SER A 8 -4.46 -32.62 -35.24
N ARG A 9 -3.69 -33.59 -34.74
CA ARG A 9 -2.23 -33.62 -34.90
C ARG A 9 -1.81 -34.88 -35.64
N PRO A 10 -0.90 -34.78 -36.63
CA PRO A 10 -0.33 -35.95 -37.27
C PRO A 10 0.57 -36.72 -36.28
N ILE A 11 0.50 -38.04 -36.32
CA ILE A 11 1.33 -38.92 -35.49
C ILE A 11 2.75 -38.88 -36.04
N MET A 12 3.72 -38.36 -35.27
CA MET A 12 5.16 -38.35 -35.65
C MET A 12 5.82 -39.74 -35.62
N VAL A 13 5.08 -40.78 -35.21
CA VAL A 13 5.51 -42.19 -35.25
C VAL A 13 5.06 -42.84 -36.57
N PRO A 14 5.93 -43.61 -37.25
CA PRO A 14 5.56 -44.30 -38.48
C PRO A 14 4.41 -45.27 -38.21
N SER A 15 3.22 -44.94 -38.73
CA SER A 15 2.01 -45.73 -38.59
C SER A 15 1.36 -45.93 -39.95
N THR A 16 0.97 -47.17 -40.25
CA THR A 16 0.30 -47.56 -41.50
C THR A 16 -1.16 -47.09 -41.58
N ARG A 17 -1.65 -46.38 -40.56
CA ARG A 17 -3.02 -45.83 -40.50
C ARG A 17 -3.00 -44.31 -40.67
N THR A 18 -3.71 -43.83 -41.68
CA THR A 18 -3.91 -42.40 -42.01
C THR A 18 -5.00 -41.71 -41.19
N SER A 19 -5.43 -42.29 -40.05
CA SER A 19 -6.55 -41.76 -39.26
C SER A 19 -6.15 -40.58 -38.38
N VAL A 20 -6.91 -39.48 -38.46
CA VAL A 20 -6.79 -38.32 -37.56
C VAL A 20 -7.33 -38.71 -36.17
N ARG A 21 -6.52 -38.55 -35.13
CA ARG A 21 -6.98 -38.68 -33.72
C ARG A 21 -7.23 -37.30 -33.14
N TYR A 22 -8.35 -37.15 -32.44
CA TYR A 22 -8.69 -35.97 -31.66
C TYR A 22 -8.47 -36.22 -30.16
N SER A 23 -7.97 -35.23 -29.45
CA SER A 23 -7.87 -35.23 -27.99
C SER A 23 -9.23 -34.93 -27.34
N THR A 24 -9.47 -35.49 -26.17
CA THR A 24 -10.69 -35.26 -25.38
C THR A 24 -10.46 -34.11 -24.39
N TYR A 25 -11.39 -33.16 -24.29
CA TYR A 25 -11.31 -32.10 -23.27
C TYR A 25 -11.38 -32.73 -21.86
N SER A 26 -10.35 -32.50 -21.05
CA SER A 26 -10.33 -32.86 -19.62
C SER A 26 -10.63 -31.63 -18.77
N MET A 27 -11.59 -31.73 -17.86
CA MET A 27 -11.96 -30.68 -16.90
C MET A 27 -11.16 -30.76 -15.59
N ALA A 28 -10.28 -31.76 -15.45
CA ALA A 28 -9.44 -31.90 -14.27
C ALA A 28 -8.10 -31.18 -14.49
N PRO A 29 -7.68 -30.26 -13.61
CA PRO A 29 -6.35 -29.66 -13.68
C PRO A 29 -5.30 -30.75 -13.46
N THR A 30 -4.44 -30.96 -14.46
CA THR A 30 -3.31 -31.90 -14.37
C THR A 30 -2.14 -31.19 -13.70
N VAL A 31 -2.20 -31.06 -12.37
CA VAL A 31 -1.06 -30.60 -11.59
C VAL A 31 -0.15 -31.81 -11.31
N LEU A 32 0.69 -32.15 -12.30
CA LEU A 32 1.78 -33.11 -12.13
C LEU A 32 2.93 -32.41 -11.40
N THR A 33 2.78 -32.21 -10.09
CA THR A 33 3.90 -31.76 -9.25
C THR A 33 4.76 -32.97 -8.93
N THR A 34 6.04 -32.93 -9.30
CA THR A 34 7.03 -33.91 -8.83
C THR A 34 7.27 -33.69 -7.33
N ASP A 35 7.65 -34.72 -6.58
CA ASP A 35 7.93 -34.55 -5.14
C ASP A 35 9.06 -33.54 -4.88
N SER A 36 9.97 -33.35 -5.85
CA SER A 36 10.98 -32.28 -5.83
C SER A 36 10.36 -30.88 -5.84
N ALA A 37 9.32 -30.64 -6.63
CA ALA A 37 8.65 -29.34 -6.69
C ALA A 37 7.93 -29.03 -5.38
N LYS A 38 7.40 -30.05 -4.69
CA LYS A 38 6.78 -29.89 -3.37
C LYS A 38 7.81 -29.58 -2.28
N ALA A 39 8.98 -30.24 -2.33
CA ALA A 39 10.06 -29.99 -1.39
C ALA A 39 10.59 -28.54 -1.52
N GLU A 40 10.77 -28.06 -2.75
CA GLU A 40 11.20 -26.69 -3.01
C GLU A 40 10.20 -25.65 -2.49
N ILE A 41 8.89 -25.88 -2.67
CA ILE A 41 7.84 -25.02 -2.13
C ILE A 41 7.90 -24.96 -0.59
N GLN A 42 8.11 -26.10 0.08
CA GLN A 42 8.24 -26.14 1.54
C GLN A 42 9.49 -25.42 2.05
N ASP A 43 10.60 -25.49 1.33
CA ASP A 43 11.83 -24.79 1.70
C ASP A 43 11.69 -23.27 1.51
N ILE A 44 10.97 -22.83 0.46
CA ILE A 44 10.61 -21.43 0.28
C ILE A 44 9.71 -20.93 1.42
N GLU A 45 8.69 -21.71 1.79
CA GLU A 45 7.78 -21.39 2.91
C GLU A 45 8.55 -21.22 4.22
N LYS A 46 9.43 -22.17 4.56
CA LYS A 46 10.29 -22.08 5.75
C LYS A 46 11.27 -20.90 5.70
N GLY A 47 11.78 -20.58 4.50
CA GLY A 47 12.65 -19.42 4.28
C GLY A 47 11.91 -18.11 4.56
N LEU A 48 10.69 -18.00 4.07
CA LEU A 48 9.84 -16.81 4.25
C LEU A 48 9.44 -16.61 5.72
N ASP A 49 9.07 -17.68 6.43
CA ASP A 49 8.75 -17.64 7.86
C ASP A 49 9.94 -17.13 8.71
N ARG A 50 11.17 -17.48 8.33
CA ARG A 50 12.38 -17.01 9.02
C ARG A 50 12.72 -15.56 8.69
N MET A 51 12.33 -15.10 7.51
CA MET A 51 12.49 -13.70 7.10
C MET A 51 11.46 -12.78 7.75
N GLU A 52 10.37 -13.32 8.31
CA GLU A 52 9.39 -12.55 9.07
C GLU A 52 10.02 -11.99 10.36
N ASN A 53 10.30 -10.69 10.37
CA ASN A 53 10.75 -10.00 11.56
C ASN A 53 9.56 -9.43 12.34
N LYS A 54 9.04 -10.22 13.29
CA LYS A 54 7.88 -9.86 14.13
C LYS A 54 8.10 -8.56 14.93
N ALA A 55 9.33 -8.29 15.36
CA ALA A 55 9.65 -7.06 16.07
C ALA A 55 9.51 -5.81 15.19
N LEU A 56 9.81 -5.91 13.89
CA LEU A 56 9.59 -4.81 12.93
C LEU A 56 8.12 -4.67 12.53
N ALA A 57 7.36 -5.76 12.54
CA ALA A 57 5.91 -5.72 12.31
C ALA A 57 5.22 -4.92 13.42
N ASP A 58 5.59 -5.16 14.68
CA ASP A 58 5.04 -4.46 15.85
C ASP A 58 5.47 -2.98 15.93
N GLN A 59 6.59 -2.61 15.30
CA GLN A 59 7.08 -1.23 15.29
C GLN A 59 6.21 -0.31 14.41
N ARG A 60 5.55 -0.85 13.37
CA ARG A 60 4.67 -0.06 12.51
C ARG A 60 3.30 0.07 13.15
N VAL A 61 3.14 1.08 14.00
CA VAL A 61 1.85 1.43 14.59
C VAL A 61 0.91 1.96 13.51
N SER A 62 0.01 1.11 13.01
CA SER A 62 -1.17 1.56 12.26
C SER A 62 -2.23 2.03 13.25
N LEU A 63 -2.49 3.34 13.28
CA LEU A 63 -3.52 3.89 14.15
C LEU A 63 -4.91 3.46 13.66
N THR A 64 -5.80 3.14 14.61
CA THR A 64 -7.22 2.99 14.31
C THR A 64 -7.81 4.33 13.86
N GLU A 65 -8.89 4.29 13.08
CA GLU A 65 -9.56 5.49 12.58
C GLU A 65 -9.92 6.47 13.71
N GLU A 66 -10.43 5.96 14.82
CA GLU A 66 -10.73 6.75 16.02
C GLU A 66 -9.50 7.48 16.58
N LYS A 67 -8.33 6.81 16.62
CA LYS A 67 -7.09 7.42 17.09
C LYS A 67 -6.61 8.52 16.14
N ILE A 68 -6.79 8.33 14.83
CA ILE A 68 -6.47 9.35 13.82
C ILE A 68 -7.36 10.59 14.02
N LEU A 69 -8.67 10.39 14.21
CA LEU A 69 -9.62 11.48 14.46
C LEU A 69 -9.33 12.24 15.77
N ASN A 70 -8.95 11.52 16.82
CA ASN A 70 -8.56 12.16 18.08
C ASN A 70 -7.28 12.99 17.92
N MET A 71 -6.28 12.47 17.22
CA MET A 71 -5.03 13.18 16.95
C MET A 71 -5.27 14.42 16.08
N SER A 72 -6.14 14.34 15.06
CA SER A 72 -6.48 15.47 14.21
C SER A 72 -7.24 16.55 14.97
N LYS A 73 -8.16 16.18 15.87
CA LYS A 73 -8.87 17.11 16.76
C LYS A 73 -7.92 17.83 17.71
N LEU A 74 -6.98 17.11 18.33
CA LEU A 74 -5.95 17.71 19.20
C LEU A 74 -5.06 18.68 18.42
N ALA A 75 -4.60 18.28 17.24
CA ALA A 75 -3.78 19.13 16.38
C ALA A 75 -4.53 20.40 15.92
N LEU A 76 -5.83 20.30 15.63
CA LEU A 76 -6.66 21.46 15.30
C LEU A 76 -6.76 22.42 16.50
N GLY A 77 -7.05 21.91 17.69
CA GLY A 77 -7.12 22.71 18.93
C GLY A 77 -5.82 23.47 19.19
N ALA A 78 -4.68 22.78 19.13
CA ALA A 78 -3.36 23.39 19.32
C ALA A 78 -3.02 24.44 18.26
N LYS A 79 -3.43 24.23 17.00
CA LYS A 79 -3.27 25.24 15.93
C LYS A 79 -4.11 26.48 16.21
N LEU A 80 -5.34 26.30 16.68
CA LEU A 80 -6.25 27.38 16.99
C LEU A 80 -5.73 28.20 18.18
N GLU A 81 -5.30 27.53 19.25
CA GLU A 81 -4.68 28.17 20.42
C GLU A 81 -3.45 28.99 20.02
N ARG A 82 -2.52 28.40 19.27
CA ARG A 82 -1.34 29.12 18.74
C ARG A 82 -1.70 30.32 17.85
N ALA A 83 -2.77 30.20 17.05
CA ALA A 83 -3.23 31.29 16.20
C ALA A 83 -3.83 32.43 17.04
N LEU A 84 -4.62 32.09 18.07
CA LEU A 84 -5.15 33.04 19.02
C LEU A 84 -4.04 33.74 19.79
N ASP A 85 -3.05 33.03 20.32
CA ASP A 85 -1.92 33.64 21.04
C ASP A 85 -1.20 34.70 20.20
N ARG A 86 -0.94 34.39 18.93
CA ARG A 86 -0.34 35.34 17.97
C ARG A 86 -1.23 36.52 17.66
N ARG A 87 -2.54 36.29 17.62
CA ARG A 87 -3.51 37.35 17.37
C ARG A 87 -3.63 38.23 18.60
N MET A 88 -3.75 37.67 19.80
CA MET A 88 -3.97 38.36 21.08
C MET A 88 -2.72 39.06 21.61
N THR A 89 -1.53 38.72 21.11
CA THR A 89 -0.29 39.44 21.46
C THR A 89 -0.31 40.86 20.87
N SER A 90 -0.10 41.86 21.73
CA SER A 90 -0.06 43.29 21.37
C SER A 90 -1.38 43.90 20.85
N GLN A 91 -2.53 43.25 21.07
CA GLN A 91 -3.84 43.85 20.78
C GLN A 91 -4.22 44.95 21.77
N ASP A 92 -3.75 44.83 23.01
CA ASP A 92 -4.09 45.80 24.04
C ASP A 92 -3.50 47.16 23.69
N ALA A 93 -4.33 48.19 23.82
CA ALA A 93 -3.93 49.57 23.56
C ALA A 93 -2.87 50.01 24.58
N VAL A 94 -1.62 50.11 24.14
CA VAL A 94 -0.54 50.68 24.97
C VAL A 94 -0.49 52.19 24.76
N MET A 95 -0.90 52.95 25.77
CA MET A 95 -0.78 54.41 25.77
C MET A 95 0.71 54.81 25.76
N ARG A 96 1.19 55.33 24.63
CA ARG A 96 2.56 55.83 24.50
C ARG A 96 2.57 57.36 24.53
N LYS A 97 3.53 57.94 25.28
CA LYS A 97 3.78 59.39 25.26
C LYS A 97 4.10 59.81 23.83
N ARG A 98 3.43 60.85 23.32
CA ARG A 98 3.66 61.39 21.97
C ARG A 98 5.09 61.95 21.90
N LYS A 99 5.83 61.62 20.83
CA LYS A 99 7.12 62.24 20.55
C LYS A 99 6.89 63.71 20.16
N PRO A 100 7.78 64.65 20.57
CA PRO A 100 7.66 66.04 20.16
C PRO A 100 7.80 66.13 18.63
N SER A 101 6.79 66.72 17.98
CA SER A 101 6.82 66.98 16.55
C SER A 101 7.82 68.08 16.24
N VAL A 102 8.82 67.82 15.40
CA VAL A 102 9.69 68.87 14.85
C VAL A 102 8.87 69.65 13.83
N VAL A 103 8.26 70.74 14.28
CA VAL A 103 7.63 71.73 13.39
C VAL A 103 8.77 72.59 12.84
N ASN A 104 9.19 72.33 11.60
CA ASN A 104 10.06 73.27 10.88
C ASN A 104 9.18 74.37 10.29
N GLU A 105 9.11 75.50 10.96
CA GLU A 105 8.58 76.74 10.39
C GLU A 105 9.55 77.20 9.29
N LYS A 106 9.11 77.12 8.02
CA LYS A 106 9.82 77.76 6.92
C LYS A 106 9.51 79.25 6.96
N LYS A 107 10.58 80.04 7.09
CA LYS A 107 10.64 81.50 7.08
C LYS A 107 10.41 82.05 5.67
#